data_AF-A0A7R9ZBM8-F1
#
_entry.id   AF-A0A7R9ZBM8-F1
#
_cell.length_a   1.000
_cell.length_b   1.000
_cell.length_c   1.000
_cell.angle_alpha   90.00
_cell.angle_beta   90.00
_cell.angle_gamma   90.00
#
_symmetry.space_group_name_H-M   'P 1'
#
loop_
_entity.id
_entity.type
_entity.pdbx_description
1 polymer ?
#
loop_
_entity_poly.entity_id
_entity_poly.type
_entity_poly.pdbx_seq_one_letter_code
_entity_poly.pdbx_strand_id
1 'polypeptide(L)'
;KDNIWWGTVNKPTTPEVFDELYAKVLKHYETVPEAFVFDGYCGANPASRKNVRIVTELAWQHHFVRNMFIRPKSVEEVAGFQPDFTIINACKVTNEDYKTHGLNSDVFVAFNIEKR
;
A
#
# COMPACT_ATOMS: atom_id res chain seq x y z
N LYS A 1 -9.03 -12.02 13.67
CA LYS A 1 -8.31 -11.15 14.65
C LYS A 1 -7.22 -11.91 15.39
N ASP A 2 -7.41 -13.20 15.67
CA ASP A 2 -6.57 -14.00 16.58
C ASP A 2 -5.26 -14.50 15.96
N ASN A 3 -5.11 -14.41 14.64
CA ASN A 3 -3.93 -14.89 13.91
C ASN A 3 -2.81 -13.85 13.77
N ILE A 4 -3.03 -12.60 14.21
CA ILE A 4 -2.02 -11.54 14.14
C ILE A 4 -1.26 -11.51 15.47
N TRP A 5 0.06 -11.45 15.41
CA TRP A 5 0.93 -11.36 16.58
C TRP A 5 0.95 -9.94 17.16
N TRP A 6 -0.13 -9.57 17.85
CA TRP A 6 -0.31 -8.25 18.45
C TRP A 6 0.69 -7.97 19.59
N GLY A 7 1.11 -6.72 19.74
CA GLY A 7 1.98 -6.35 20.86
C GLY A 7 2.59 -4.95 20.77
N THR A 8 3.87 -4.85 21.14
CA THR A 8 4.64 -3.60 21.02
C THR A 8 4.98 -3.27 19.56
N VAL A 9 5.06 -4.29 18.71
CA VAL A 9 5.39 -4.17 17.28
C VAL A 9 4.12 -3.99 16.44
N ASN A 10 3.23 -4.99 16.40
CA ASN A 10 1.98 -4.90 15.65
C ASN A 10 0.93 -4.19 16.50
N LYS A 11 0.61 -2.94 16.11
CA LYS A 11 -0.39 -2.10 16.77
C LYS A 11 -1.75 -2.24 16.08
N PRO A 12 -2.82 -2.60 16.81
CA PRO A 12 -4.15 -2.63 16.23
C PRO A 12 -4.64 -1.19 15.99
N THR A 13 -5.47 -1.04 14.97
CA THR A 13 -6.31 0.14 14.74
C THR A 13 -7.73 -0.32 14.41
N THR A 14 -8.67 0.60 14.23
CA THR A 14 -10.05 0.26 13.87
C THR A 14 -10.28 0.41 12.35
N PRO A 15 -11.27 -0.31 11.78
CA PRO A 15 -11.64 -0.13 10.37
C PRO A 15 -12.00 1.30 10.02
N GLU A 16 -12.64 2.03 10.94
CA GLU A 16 -13.05 3.42 10.74
C GLU A 16 -11.83 4.33 10.58
N VAL A 17 -10.84 4.19 11.47
CA VAL A 17 -9.57 4.94 11.37
C VAL A 17 -8.85 4.61 10.07
N PHE A 18 -8.82 3.33 9.66
CA PHE A 18 -8.23 2.94 8.37
C PHE A 18 -8.96 3.62 7.20
N ASP A 19 -10.28 3.62 7.21
CA ASP A 19 -11.10 4.18 6.13
C ASP A 19 -10.94 5.70 6.03
N GLU A 20 -10.82 6.40 7.14
CA GLU A 20 -10.51 7.84 7.17
C GLU A 20 -9.11 8.13 6.60
N LEU A 21 -8.09 7.38 7.03
CA LEU A 21 -6.73 7.52 6.48
C LEU A 21 -6.69 7.21 4.98
N TYR A 22 -7.40 6.15 4.56
CA TYR A 22 -7.50 5.75 3.16
C TYR A 22 -8.20 6.82 2.32
N ALA A 23 -9.29 7.42 2.82
CA ALA A 23 -9.97 8.53 2.16
C ALA A 23 -9.06 9.76 2.01
N LYS A 24 -8.26 10.09 3.03
CA LYS A 24 -7.23 11.16 2.93
C LYS A 24 -6.22 10.87 1.82
N VAL A 25 -5.75 9.62 1.73
CA VAL A 25 -4.82 9.17 0.68
C VAL A 25 -5.46 9.29 -0.72
N LEU A 26 -6.70 8.81 -0.89
CA LEU A 26 -7.41 8.90 -2.17
C LEU A 26 -7.60 10.36 -2.61
N LYS A 27 -8.05 11.22 -1.70
CA LYS A 27 -8.23 12.65 -1.96
C LYS A 27 -6.94 13.34 -2.38
N HIS A 28 -5.80 12.96 -1.79
CA HIS A 28 -4.49 13.45 -2.25
C HIS A 28 -4.24 13.06 -3.70
N TYR A 29 -4.43 11.79 -4.05
CA TYR A 29 -4.20 11.27 -5.40
C TYR A 29 -5.14 11.84 -6.47
N GLU A 30 -6.32 12.35 -6.10
CA GLU A 30 -7.19 13.12 -7.01
C GLU A 30 -6.54 14.45 -7.46
N THR A 31 -5.61 14.98 -6.69
CA THR A 31 -4.93 16.26 -6.97
C THR A 31 -3.52 16.09 -7.56
N VAL A 32 -2.98 14.88 -7.55
CA VAL A 32 -1.64 14.59 -8.06
C VAL A 32 -1.68 14.59 -9.59
N PRO A 33 -0.80 15.36 -10.28
CA PRO A 33 -0.83 15.47 -11.73
C PRO A 33 -0.38 14.19 -12.45
N GLU A 34 0.52 13.42 -11.83
CA GLU A 34 1.03 12.17 -12.38
C GLU A 34 1.29 11.14 -11.28
N ALA A 35 0.83 9.91 -11.50
CA ALA A 35 1.09 8.78 -10.62
C ALA A 35 1.72 7.63 -11.42
N PHE A 36 2.61 6.91 -10.77
CA PHE A 36 3.28 5.73 -11.33
C PHE A 36 2.67 4.48 -10.73
N VAL A 37 2.30 3.52 -11.59
CA VAL A 37 1.76 2.23 -11.18
C VAL A 37 2.75 1.14 -11.54
N PHE A 38 3.13 0.33 -10.55
CA PHE A 38 3.91 -0.87 -10.72
C PHE A 38 3.03 -2.09 -10.46
N ASP A 39 2.94 -2.97 -11.45
CA ASP A 39 2.37 -4.31 -11.29
C ASP A 39 3.48 -5.35 -11.39
N GLY A 40 3.56 -6.24 -10.41
CA GLY A 40 4.58 -7.27 -10.36
C GLY A 40 4.32 -8.31 -9.28
N TYR A 41 5.37 -9.04 -8.88
CA TYR A 41 5.21 -10.17 -7.99
C TYR A 41 6.09 -10.06 -6.74
N CYS A 42 5.53 -10.51 -5.62
CA CYS A 42 6.27 -10.81 -4.40
C CYS A 42 6.35 -12.33 -4.22
N GLY A 43 7.57 -12.87 -4.19
CA GLY A 43 7.83 -14.31 -4.15
C GLY A 43 8.03 -14.94 -5.54
N ALA A 44 9.04 -15.80 -5.66
CA ALA A 44 9.46 -16.36 -6.95
C ALA A 44 8.61 -17.53 -7.44
N ASN A 45 8.00 -18.30 -6.53
CA ASN A 45 7.21 -19.47 -6.89
C ASN A 45 5.78 -19.08 -7.27
N PRO A 46 5.29 -19.40 -8.49
CA PRO A 46 3.92 -19.12 -8.90
C PRO A 46 2.84 -19.67 -7.97
N ALA A 47 3.08 -20.77 -7.27
CA ALA A 47 2.11 -21.39 -6.36
C ALA A 47 1.87 -20.58 -5.07
N SER A 48 2.80 -19.72 -4.69
CA SER A 48 2.74 -18.96 -3.43
C SER A 48 2.97 -17.46 -3.60
N ARG A 49 3.30 -16.99 -4.81
CA ARG A 49 3.54 -15.58 -5.08
C ARG A 49 2.28 -14.75 -4.86
N LYS A 50 2.49 -13.46 -4.63
CA LYS A 50 1.42 -12.47 -4.58
C LYS A 50 1.56 -11.49 -5.72
N ASN A 51 0.45 -11.21 -6.38
CA ASN A 51 0.32 -10.13 -7.35
C ASN A 51 0.24 -8.82 -6.56
N VAL A 52 1.23 -7.95 -6.69
CA VAL A 52 1.28 -6.67 -5.97
C VAL A 52 1.11 -5.52 -6.95
N ARG A 53 0.20 -4.60 -6.61
CA ARG A 53 0.08 -3.30 -7.28
C ARG A 53 0.60 -2.22 -6.35
N ILE A 54 1.52 -1.40 -6.85
CA ILE A 54 2.10 -0.32 -6.07
C ILE A 54 1.91 1.01 -6.80
N VAL A 55 1.28 1.95 -6.12
CA VAL A 55 0.98 3.30 -6.62
C VAL A 55 1.89 4.29 -5.88
N THR A 56 2.64 5.09 -6.63
CA THR A 56 3.58 6.07 -6.09
C THR A 56 3.48 7.39 -6.84
N GLU A 57 3.65 8.52 -6.16
CA GLU A 57 3.67 9.84 -6.80
C GLU A 57 5.07 10.30 -7.25
N LEU A 58 6.16 9.68 -6.75
CA LEU A 58 7.53 10.04 -7.11
C LEU A 58 8.18 8.96 -7.98
N ALA A 59 8.82 9.37 -9.09
CA ALA A 59 9.46 8.46 -10.03
C ALA A 59 10.54 7.57 -9.38
N TRP A 60 11.29 8.08 -8.41
CA TRP A 60 12.31 7.28 -7.72
C TRP A 60 11.70 6.20 -6.82
N GLN A 61 10.50 6.42 -6.26
CA GLN A 61 9.78 5.39 -5.50
C GLN A 61 9.32 4.27 -6.43
N HIS A 62 8.85 4.62 -7.62
CA HIS A 62 8.57 3.65 -8.67
C HIS A 62 9.83 2.86 -9.08
N HIS A 63 10.96 3.56 -9.25
CA HIS A 63 12.24 2.92 -9.56
C HIS A 63 12.68 1.95 -8.44
N PHE A 64 12.49 2.34 -7.17
CA PHE A 64 12.78 1.48 -6.03
C PHE A 64 11.97 0.18 -6.08
N VAL A 65 10.65 0.25 -6.25
CA VAL A 65 9.82 -0.96 -6.28
C VAL A 65 10.12 -1.84 -7.50
N ARG A 66 10.48 -1.24 -8.64
CA ARG A 66 10.92 -1.98 -9.82
C ARG A 66 12.19 -2.81 -9.59
N ASN A 67 13.05 -2.38 -8.68
CA ASN A 67 14.26 -3.12 -8.32
C ASN A 67 14.00 -4.18 -7.23
N MET A 68 13.11 -3.88 -6.28
CA MET A 68 12.88 -4.75 -5.12
C MET A 68 11.90 -5.91 -5.41
N PHE A 69 10.96 -5.72 -6.33
CA PHE A 69 9.95 -6.73 -6.67
C PHE A 69 10.29 -7.46 -7.97
N ILE A 70 9.70 -8.65 -8.14
CA ILE A 70 9.90 -9.45 -9.35
C ILE A 70 9.08 -8.80 -10.46
N ARG A 71 9.79 -8.38 -11.51
CA ARG A 71 9.19 -7.79 -12.70
C ARG A 71 8.50 -8.88 -13.53
N PRO A 72 7.34 -8.59 -14.11
CA PRO A 72 6.79 -9.44 -15.15
C PRO A 72 7.75 -9.48 -16.35
N LYS A 73 7.75 -10.61 -17.06
CA LYS A 73 8.62 -10.83 -18.21
C LYS A 73 8.16 -10.06 -19.43
N SER A 74 6.86 -9.78 -19.52
CA SER A 74 6.26 -9.04 -20.61
C SER A 74 5.04 -8.26 -20.13
N VAL A 75 4.56 -7.32 -20.95
CA VAL A 75 3.37 -6.51 -20.63
C VAL A 75 2.11 -7.39 -20.62
N GLU A 76 2.10 -8.46 -21.41
CA GLU A 76 0.99 -9.40 -21.52
C GLU A 76 0.80 -10.23 -20.23
N GLU A 77 1.87 -10.50 -19.46
CA GLU A 77 1.75 -11.19 -18.16
C GLU A 77 0.97 -10.38 -17.12
N VAL A 78 0.84 -9.06 -17.34
CA VAL A 78 0.04 -8.15 -16.51
C VAL A 78 -1.19 -7.61 -17.25
N ALA A 79 -1.51 -8.14 -18.43
CA ALA A 79 -2.78 -7.85 -19.08
C ALA A 79 -3.92 -8.45 -18.26
N GLY A 80 -4.79 -7.61 -17.70
CA GLY A 80 -5.85 -8.05 -16.79
C GLY A 80 -5.36 -8.35 -15.36
N PHE A 81 -4.24 -7.77 -14.94
CA PHE A 81 -3.66 -7.97 -13.62
C PHE A 81 -4.65 -7.68 -12.48
N GLN A 82 -4.92 -8.71 -11.66
CA GLN A 82 -5.70 -8.60 -10.42
C GLN A 82 -4.74 -8.64 -9.23
N PRO A 83 -4.56 -7.53 -8.49
CA PRO A 83 -3.68 -7.50 -7.34
C PRO A 83 -4.27 -8.32 -6.19
N ASP A 84 -3.44 -9.13 -5.56
CA ASP A 84 -3.72 -9.73 -4.25
C ASP A 84 -3.51 -8.72 -3.11
N PHE A 85 -2.74 -7.67 -3.37
CA PHE A 85 -2.42 -6.62 -2.41
C PHE A 85 -2.08 -5.32 -3.12
N THR A 86 -2.70 -4.23 -2.67
CA THR A 86 -2.46 -2.88 -3.18
C THR A 86 -1.71 -2.03 -2.16
N ILE A 87 -0.60 -1.43 -2.59
CA ILE A 87 0.19 -0.51 -1.77
C ILE A 87 0.08 0.88 -2.39
N ILE A 88 -0.42 1.84 -1.62
CA ILE A 88 -0.51 3.24 -2.06
C ILE A 88 0.44 4.07 -1.21
N ASN A 89 1.48 4.62 -1.84
CA ASN A 89 2.45 5.46 -1.17
C ASN A 89 2.09 6.94 -1.35
N ALA A 90 1.48 7.54 -0.34
CA ALA A 90 1.16 8.97 -0.32
C ALA A 90 2.10 9.70 0.65
N CYS A 91 3.40 9.74 0.34
CA CYS A 91 4.42 10.24 1.25
C CYS A 91 4.27 11.72 1.66
N LYS A 92 3.55 12.52 0.86
CA LYS A 92 3.22 13.93 1.19
C LYS A 92 2.00 14.09 2.10
N VAL A 93 1.25 13.02 2.35
CA VAL A 93 0.06 13.05 3.22
C VAL A 93 0.49 12.85 4.66
N THR A 94 -0.02 13.72 5.54
CA THR A 94 0.09 13.59 6.99
C THR A 94 -1.32 13.52 7.58
N ASN A 95 -1.43 12.97 8.79
CA ASN A 95 -2.69 12.87 9.51
C ASN A 95 -2.69 13.80 10.73
N GLU A 96 -3.30 14.98 10.62
CA GLU A 96 -3.35 15.94 11.72
C GLU A 96 -4.16 15.42 12.92
N ASP A 97 -5.11 14.52 12.66
CA ASP A 97 -6.02 13.90 13.64
C ASP A 97 -5.38 12.67 14.34
N TYR A 98 -4.07 12.47 14.24
CA TYR A 98 -3.43 11.26 14.76
C TYR A 98 -3.69 11.01 16.25
N LYS A 99 -3.81 12.07 17.06
CA LYS A 99 -4.10 11.97 18.49
C LYS A 99 -5.50 11.43 18.76
N THR A 100 -6.50 11.87 18.00
CA THR A 100 -7.88 11.37 18.14
C THR A 100 -7.99 9.94 17.62
N HIS A 101 -7.19 9.58 16.61
CA HIS A 101 -7.11 8.22 16.06
C HIS A 101 -6.29 7.26 16.95
N GLY A 102 -5.69 7.73 18.04
CA GLY A 102 -4.84 6.92 18.94
C GLY A 102 -3.54 6.44 18.28
N LEU A 103 -3.06 7.16 17.27
CA LEU A 103 -1.80 6.88 16.56
C LEU A 103 -0.62 7.59 17.24
N ASN A 104 0.59 7.17 16.89
CA ASN A 104 1.83 7.67 17.51
C ASN A 104 2.22 9.07 17.03
N SER A 105 2.04 9.37 15.74
CA SER A 105 2.34 10.66 15.13
C SER A 105 1.47 10.89 13.90
N ASP A 106 1.65 12.04 13.27
CA ASP A 106 1.04 12.43 12.00
C ASP A 106 1.47 11.57 10.80
N VAL A 107 2.49 10.74 10.96
CA VAL A 107 2.94 9.75 9.98
C VAL A 107 2.28 8.40 10.26
N PHE A 108 1.78 7.74 9.21
CA PHE A 108 1.13 6.44 9.33
C PHE A 108 1.58 5.46 8.25
N VAL A 109 1.68 4.18 8.65
CA VAL A 109 1.78 3.02 7.75
C VAL A 109 0.72 2.04 8.21
N ALA A 110 -0.37 1.95 7.47
CA ALA A 110 -1.54 1.18 7.85
C ALA A 110 -1.73 -0.02 6.92
N PHE A 111 -2.08 -1.17 7.50
CA PHE A 111 -2.34 -2.41 6.77
C PHE A 111 -3.77 -2.87 7.05
N ASN A 112 -4.50 -3.18 5.98
CA ASN A 112 -5.79 -3.85 6.05
C ASN A 112 -5.69 -5.15 5.25
N ILE A 113 -6.03 -6.29 5.87
CA ILE A 113 -5.91 -7.62 5.25
C ILE A 113 -7.25 -8.06 4.61
N GLU A 114 -8.35 -7.42 5.03
CA GLU A 114 -9.69 -7.64 4.51
C GLU A 114 -9.92 -6.83 3.24
N LYS A 115 -9.44 -5.57 3.20
CA LYS A 115 -9.39 -4.74 2.00
C LYS A 115 -8.02 -4.90 1.33
N ARG A 116 -7.96 -5.66 0.23
CA ARG A 116 -6.74 -6.01 -0.51
C ARG A 116 -6.58 -5.18 -1.78
#